data_AF-A0A5S9PC31-F1
#
_entry.id   AF-A0A5S9PC31-F1
#
_cell.length_a   1.000
_cell.length_b   1.000
_cell.length_c   1.000
_cell.angle_alpha   90.00
_cell.angle_beta   90.00
_cell.angle_gamma   90.00
#
_symmetry.space_group_name_H-M   'P 1'
#
loop_
_entity.id
_entity.type
_entity.pdbx_description
1 polymer ?
#
loop_
_entity_poly.entity_id
_entity_poly.type
_entity_poly.pdbx_seq_one_letter_code
_entity_poly.pdbx_strand_id
1 'polypeptide(L)'
;MPPLTDFIQSFVHLLPSITTAVVLCGFLFVVHRFLIAKHRQHGNESMLTRQLSMLVLTIICAVIFVVVLPIAEGTRNQILTLIGIALSGVIAFSSTTIFSNIMAGFMLRVTRPFTTGTFVTIGEYSGKVVERGLLDTEIQTEDRRLVSLPNAYVVSQPVSVVSGSGALISASLSLGYDIDHRHVEELLLDAIVDASLEDPFVQIVSLDDFSIVYRANGLLKDPKGLISARSDLHRCILVSLHQKGVEIVSPSFMNQRVLPSDAKVLPAKYYEKQADKSTIQAEDVVFEKAQKAEDMQTLKKRYKAQIQRLEEKLSESEDSAKAEIKADIAKLQERLDILSKKKID
;
A
#
# COMPACT_ATOMS: atom_id res chain seq x y z
N MET A 1 -39.49 -1.08 -65.44
CA MET A 1 -40.02 -1.34 -64.09
C MET A 1 -39.56 -2.72 -63.70
N PRO A 2 -38.82 -2.91 -62.60
CA PRO A 2 -38.53 -4.27 -62.13
C PRO A 2 -39.89 -4.97 -61.93
N PRO A 3 -40.03 -6.22 -62.39
CA PRO A 3 -41.30 -6.93 -62.28
C PRO A 3 -41.69 -7.06 -60.80
N LEU A 4 -42.99 -6.95 -60.50
CA LEU A 4 -43.54 -7.04 -59.14
C LEU A 4 -43.06 -8.30 -58.38
N THR A 5 -42.69 -9.34 -59.13
CA THR A 5 -42.12 -10.61 -58.65
C THR A 5 -40.76 -10.45 -57.97
N ASP A 6 -39.89 -9.57 -58.46
CA ASP A 6 -38.55 -9.36 -57.87
C ASP A 6 -38.65 -8.67 -56.51
N PHE A 7 -39.66 -7.81 -56.34
CA PHE A 7 -39.95 -7.15 -55.08
C PHE A 7 -40.51 -8.14 -54.04
N ILE A 8 -41.43 -9.03 -54.46
CA ILE A 8 -41.98 -10.08 -53.60
C ILE A 8 -40.90 -11.08 -53.19
N GLN A 9 -40.02 -11.48 -54.11
CA GLN A 9 -38.94 -12.43 -53.82
C GLN A 9 -37.89 -11.85 -52.87
N SER A 10 -37.54 -10.57 -53.03
CA SER A 10 -36.65 -9.85 -52.11
C SER A 10 -37.27 -9.72 -50.71
N PHE A 11 -38.58 -9.48 -50.64
CA PHE A 11 -39.32 -9.41 -49.37
C PHE A 11 -39.36 -10.77 -48.66
N VAL A 12 -39.54 -11.86 -49.41
CA VAL A 12 -39.53 -13.23 -48.86
C VAL A 12 -38.14 -13.62 -48.34
N HIS A 13 -37.05 -13.19 -48.98
CA HIS A 13 -35.69 -13.39 -48.47
C HIS A 13 -35.37 -12.59 -47.19
N LEU A 14 -36.15 -11.54 -46.89
CA LEU A 14 -36.00 -10.74 -45.67
C LEU A 14 -36.81 -11.29 -44.48
N LEU A 15 -37.81 -12.13 -44.73
CA LEU A 15 -38.64 -12.72 -43.67
C LEU A 15 -37.80 -13.55 -42.65
N PRO A 16 -36.83 -14.40 -43.06
CA PRO A 16 -36.01 -15.17 -42.11
C PRO A 16 -35.10 -14.31 -41.21
N SER A 17 -34.59 -13.17 -41.70
CA SER A 17 -33.75 -12.28 -40.88
C SER A 17 -34.58 -11.50 -39.87
N ILE A 18 -35.80 -11.10 -40.23
CA ILE A 18 -36.73 -10.44 -39.31
C ILE A 18 -37.20 -11.43 -38.24
N THR A 19 -37.58 -12.66 -38.61
CA THR A 19 -38.03 -13.67 -37.64
C THR A 19 -36.91 -14.05 -36.66
N THR A 20 -35.68 -14.20 -37.14
CA THR A 20 -34.54 -14.51 -36.27
C THR A 20 -34.19 -13.35 -35.34
N ALA A 21 -34.27 -12.10 -35.81
CA ALA A 21 -34.13 -10.92 -34.94
C ALA A 21 -35.19 -10.91 -33.83
N VAL A 22 -36.46 -11.14 -34.18
CA VAL A 22 -37.58 -11.16 -33.23
C VAL A 22 -37.44 -12.30 -32.21
N VAL A 23 -37.04 -13.49 -32.65
CA VAL A 23 -36.80 -14.64 -31.76
C VAL A 23 -35.67 -14.34 -30.79
N LEU A 24 -34.57 -13.76 -31.27
CA LEU A 24 -33.41 -13.44 -30.45
C LEU A 24 -33.70 -12.32 -29.44
N CYS A 25 -34.40 -11.26 -29.88
CA CYS A 25 -34.86 -10.19 -28.99
C CYS A 25 -35.86 -10.71 -27.95
N GLY A 26 -36.79 -11.58 -28.35
CA GLY A 26 -37.73 -12.25 -27.45
C GLY A 26 -37.01 -13.13 -26.43
N PHE A 27 -36.02 -13.90 -26.87
CA PHE A 27 -35.18 -14.73 -26.00
C PHE A 27 -34.40 -13.88 -24.99
N LEU A 28 -33.73 -12.81 -25.43
CA LEU A 28 -33.04 -11.87 -24.55
C LEU A 28 -34.00 -11.23 -23.53
N PHE A 29 -35.21 -10.85 -23.97
CA PHE A 29 -36.23 -10.28 -23.09
C PHE A 29 -36.71 -11.28 -22.03
N VAL A 30 -36.96 -12.54 -22.41
CA VAL A 30 -37.36 -13.60 -21.49
C VAL A 30 -36.25 -13.90 -20.48
N VAL A 31 -35.00 -14.04 -20.93
CA VAL A 31 -33.86 -14.27 -20.04
C VAL A 31 -33.65 -13.09 -19.09
N HIS A 32 -33.73 -11.86 -19.59
CA HIS A 32 -33.65 -10.66 -18.76
C HIS A 32 -34.76 -10.61 -17.70
N ARG A 33 -36.00 -10.88 -18.10
CA ARG A 33 -37.16 -10.96 -17.20
C ARG A 33 -36.98 -12.05 -16.15
N PHE A 34 -36.45 -13.21 -16.54
CA PHE A 34 -36.20 -14.34 -15.66
C PHE A 34 -35.07 -14.07 -14.65
N LEU A 35 -33.94 -13.51 -15.11
CA LEU A 35 -32.82 -13.12 -14.24
C LEU A 35 -33.20 -12.04 -13.23
N ILE A 36 -34.09 -11.09 -13.61
CA ILE A 36 -34.64 -10.10 -12.69
C ILE A 36 -35.64 -10.74 -11.70
N ALA A 37 -36.53 -11.60 -12.19
CA ALA A 37 -37.55 -12.24 -11.36
C ALA A 37 -36.94 -13.18 -10.30
N LYS A 38 -35.84 -13.87 -10.63
CA LYS A 38 -35.18 -14.85 -9.76
C LYS A 38 -34.35 -14.21 -8.63
N HIS A 39 -33.96 -12.94 -8.75
CA HIS A 39 -33.02 -12.28 -7.82
C HIS A 39 -33.53 -10.97 -7.21
N ARG A 40 -34.80 -10.93 -6.78
CA ARG A 40 -35.37 -9.75 -6.08
C ARG A 40 -34.93 -9.64 -4.60
N GLN A 41 -34.16 -10.60 -4.07
CA GLN A 41 -33.85 -10.72 -2.63
C GLN A 41 -32.36 -10.81 -2.25
N HIS A 42 -31.40 -10.68 -3.18
CA HIS A 42 -29.96 -10.75 -2.84
C HIS A 42 -29.23 -9.46 -3.21
N GLY A 43 -28.31 -9.03 -2.34
CA GLY A 43 -27.64 -7.73 -2.36
C GLY A 43 -26.75 -7.46 -3.59
N ASN A 44 -25.98 -6.37 -3.49
CA ASN A 44 -25.28 -5.72 -4.61
C ASN A 44 -24.36 -6.65 -5.43
N GLU A 45 -23.82 -7.72 -4.85
CA GLU A 45 -22.94 -8.68 -5.55
C GLU A 45 -23.63 -9.42 -6.71
N SER A 46 -24.92 -9.71 -6.57
CA SER A 46 -25.70 -10.35 -7.65
C SER A 46 -25.95 -9.43 -8.85
N MET A 47 -25.80 -8.11 -8.66
CA MET A 47 -26.00 -7.13 -9.72
C MET A 47 -24.88 -7.19 -10.77
N LEU A 48 -23.63 -7.30 -10.33
CA LEU A 48 -22.47 -7.39 -11.24
C LEU A 48 -22.49 -8.68 -12.05
N THR A 49 -22.73 -9.82 -11.41
CA THR A 49 -22.83 -11.11 -12.11
C THR A 49 -23.95 -11.09 -13.14
N ARG A 50 -25.11 -10.51 -12.81
CA ARG A 50 -26.22 -10.35 -13.75
C ARG A 50 -25.82 -9.47 -14.95
N GLN A 51 -25.25 -8.30 -14.71
CA GLN A 51 -24.83 -7.38 -15.78
C GLN A 51 -23.81 -8.04 -16.72
N LEU A 52 -22.80 -8.71 -16.17
CA LEU A 52 -21.82 -9.45 -16.96
C LEU A 52 -22.46 -10.59 -17.75
N SER A 53 -23.34 -11.38 -17.13
CA SER A 53 -24.03 -12.48 -17.83
C SER A 53 -24.92 -11.98 -18.98
N MET A 54 -25.63 -10.86 -18.78
CA MET A 54 -26.46 -10.24 -19.82
C MET A 54 -25.62 -9.64 -20.94
N LEU A 55 -24.47 -9.03 -20.62
CA LEU A 55 -23.55 -8.50 -21.63
C LEU A 55 -22.98 -9.62 -22.49
N VAL A 56 -22.49 -10.70 -21.88
CA VAL A 56 -21.98 -11.88 -22.59
C VAL A 56 -23.08 -12.51 -23.47
N LEU A 57 -24.29 -12.67 -22.93
CA LEU A 57 -25.42 -13.21 -23.69
C LEU A 57 -25.78 -12.33 -24.89
N THR A 58 -25.75 -11.01 -24.73
CA THR A 58 -26.02 -10.05 -25.79
C THR A 58 -24.98 -10.14 -26.91
N ILE A 59 -23.70 -10.26 -26.55
CA ILE A 59 -22.60 -10.46 -27.52
C ILE A 59 -22.79 -11.78 -28.29
N ILE A 60 -23.09 -12.88 -27.58
CA ILE A 60 -23.35 -14.19 -28.22
C ILE A 60 -24.55 -14.09 -29.19
N CYS A 61 -25.63 -13.44 -28.75
CA CYS A 61 -26.82 -13.24 -29.57
C CYS A 61 -26.47 -12.41 -30.83
N ALA A 62 -25.71 -11.33 -30.70
CA ALA A 62 -25.27 -10.53 -31.84
C ALA A 62 -24.43 -11.34 -32.84
N VAL A 63 -23.55 -12.23 -32.35
CA VAL A 63 -22.78 -13.14 -33.21
C VAL A 63 -23.71 -14.14 -33.93
N ILE A 64 -24.64 -14.77 -33.21
CA ILE A 64 -25.63 -15.69 -33.80
C ILE A 64 -26.46 -14.99 -34.87
N PHE A 65 -26.87 -13.75 -34.62
CA PHE A 65 -27.62 -12.95 -35.59
C PHE A 65 -26.83 -12.81 -36.90
N VAL A 66 -25.55 -12.43 -36.83
CA VAL A 66 -24.67 -12.31 -38.00
C VAL A 66 -24.49 -13.64 -38.74
N VAL A 67 -24.40 -14.75 -38.01
CA VAL A 67 -24.27 -16.10 -38.61
C VAL A 67 -25.51 -16.48 -39.41
N VAL A 68 -26.71 -16.12 -38.93
CA VAL A 68 -27.99 -16.50 -39.55
C VAL A 68 -28.42 -15.52 -40.66
N LEU A 69 -27.82 -14.33 -40.74
CA LEU A 69 -28.12 -13.37 -41.80
C LEU A 69 -27.94 -13.97 -43.21
N PRO A 70 -28.90 -13.75 -44.13
CA PRO A 70 -28.84 -14.24 -45.51
C PRO A 70 -27.92 -13.36 -46.37
N ILE A 71 -26.63 -13.35 -46.02
CA ILE A 71 -25.57 -12.60 -46.71
C ILE A 71 -24.54 -13.56 -47.31
N ALA A 72 -23.79 -13.10 -48.31
CA ALA A 72 -22.72 -13.88 -48.92
C ALA A 72 -21.67 -14.31 -47.88
N GLU A 73 -21.15 -15.52 -48.00
CA GLU A 73 -20.21 -16.10 -47.03
C GLU A 73 -18.96 -15.24 -46.82
N GLY A 74 -18.42 -14.66 -47.91
CA GLY A 74 -17.28 -13.75 -47.84
C GLY A 74 -17.58 -12.51 -46.98
N THR A 75 -18.74 -11.89 -47.17
CA THR A 75 -19.19 -10.73 -46.39
C THR A 75 -19.46 -11.11 -44.93
N ARG A 76 -20.08 -12.27 -44.69
CA ARG A 76 -20.30 -12.79 -43.32
C ARG A 76 -18.98 -12.97 -42.58
N ASN A 77 -18.01 -13.62 -43.21
CA ASN A 77 -16.71 -13.86 -42.61
C ASN A 77 -15.96 -12.55 -42.32
N GLN A 78 -16.04 -11.57 -43.23
CA GLN A 78 -15.48 -10.23 -42.99
C GLN A 78 -16.13 -9.53 -41.78
N ILE A 79 -17.46 -9.56 -41.66
CA ILE A 79 -18.17 -8.97 -40.53
C ILE A 79 -17.80 -9.67 -39.22
N LEU A 80 -17.78 -11.00 -39.20
CA LEU A 80 -17.38 -11.78 -38.02
C LEU A 80 -15.93 -11.51 -37.62
N THR A 81 -15.03 -11.41 -38.60
CA THR A 81 -13.62 -11.06 -38.37
C THR A 81 -13.51 -9.66 -37.78
N LEU A 82 -14.24 -8.68 -38.32
CA LEU A 82 -14.27 -7.31 -37.81
C LEU A 82 -14.79 -7.24 -36.38
N ILE A 83 -15.89 -7.94 -36.08
CA ILE A 83 -16.43 -8.05 -34.71
C ILE A 83 -15.41 -8.72 -33.79
N GLY A 84 -14.76 -9.79 -34.24
CA GLY A 84 -13.73 -10.49 -33.47
C GLY A 84 -12.54 -9.60 -33.13
N ILE A 85 -12.02 -8.85 -34.12
CA ILE A 85 -10.92 -7.90 -33.93
C ILE A 85 -11.36 -6.77 -32.99
N ALA A 86 -12.54 -6.18 -33.22
CA ALA A 86 -13.05 -5.08 -32.40
C ALA A 86 -13.25 -5.52 -30.94
N LEU A 87 -13.91 -6.66 -30.71
CA LEU A 87 -14.16 -7.18 -29.37
C LEU A 87 -12.87 -7.55 -28.66
N SER A 88 -11.95 -8.24 -29.35
CA SER A 88 -10.65 -8.60 -28.79
C SER A 88 -9.83 -7.36 -28.44
N GLY A 89 -9.84 -6.34 -29.32
CA GLY A 89 -9.19 -5.06 -29.08
C GLY A 89 -9.75 -4.37 -27.84
N VAL A 90 -11.08 -4.24 -27.74
CA VAL A 90 -11.74 -3.64 -26.57
C VAL A 90 -11.36 -4.36 -25.28
N ILE A 91 -11.40 -5.70 -25.26
CA ILE A 91 -11.03 -6.48 -24.08
C ILE A 91 -9.55 -6.28 -23.73
N ALA A 92 -8.66 -6.34 -24.72
CA ALA A 92 -7.23 -6.17 -24.52
C ALA A 92 -6.91 -4.78 -23.96
N PHE A 93 -7.37 -3.71 -24.62
CA PHE A 93 -7.10 -2.34 -24.20
C PHE A 93 -7.72 -2.01 -22.83
N SER A 94 -8.94 -2.47 -22.56
CA SER A 94 -9.63 -2.21 -21.29
C SER A 94 -8.99 -2.97 -20.12
N SER A 95 -8.35 -4.11 -20.37
CA SER A 95 -7.74 -4.94 -19.32
C SER A 95 -6.29 -4.57 -18.99
N THR A 96 -5.66 -3.69 -19.79
CA THR A 96 -4.24 -3.32 -19.64
C THR A 96 -3.87 -2.84 -18.25
N THR A 97 -4.69 -1.97 -17.63
CA THR A 97 -4.42 -1.42 -16.30
C THR A 97 -4.45 -2.50 -15.21
N ILE A 98 -5.40 -3.44 -15.28
CA ILE A 98 -5.50 -4.54 -14.32
C ILE A 98 -4.26 -5.43 -14.47
N PHE A 99 -3.94 -5.82 -15.70
CA PHE A 99 -2.77 -6.66 -15.97
C PHE A 99 -1.45 -6.02 -15.53
N SER A 100 -1.30 -4.71 -15.75
CA SER A 100 -0.14 -3.93 -15.30
C SER A 100 0.02 -3.98 -13.77
N ASN A 101 -1.05 -3.79 -13.02
CA ASN A 101 -1.02 -3.87 -11.55
C ASN A 101 -0.71 -5.28 -11.04
N ILE A 102 -1.23 -6.33 -11.69
CA ILE A 102 -0.91 -7.73 -11.35
C ILE A 102 0.58 -8.00 -11.57
N MET A 103 1.12 -7.62 -12.74
CA MET A 103 2.54 -7.81 -13.07
C MET A 103 3.44 -7.02 -12.11
N ALA A 104 3.07 -5.78 -11.79
CA ALA A 104 3.78 -4.98 -10.79
C ALA A 104 3.74 -5.64 -9.40
N GLY A 105 2.58 -6.16 -8.98
CA GLY A 105 2.45 -6.91 -7.72
C GLY A 105 3.33 -8.16 -7.68
N PHE A 106 3.41 -8.91 -8.79
CA PHE A 106 4.32 -10.04 -8.92
C PHE A 106 5.78 -9.62 -8.81
N MET A 107 6.19 -8.57 -9.54
CA MET A 107 7.53 -8.00 -9.49
C MET A 107 7.91 -7.61 -8.06
N LEU A 108 7.07 -6.87 -7.34
CA LEU A 108 7.31 -6.47 -5.95
C LEU A 108 7.48 -7.67 -5.00
N ARG A 109 6.80 -8.79 -5.25
CA ARG A 109 6.95 -10.03 -4.48
C ARG A 109 8.26 -10.77 -4.78
N VAL A 110 8.78 -10.64 -5.99
CA VAL A 110 10.05 -11.24 -6.42
C VAL A 110 11.24 -10.39 -5.95
N THR A 111 11.25 -9.10 -6.27
CA THR A 111 12.35 -8.19 -5.93
C THR A 111 12.38 -7.84 -4.44
N ARG A 112 11.22 -7.91 -3.77
CA ARG A 112 11.05 -7.64 -2.32
C ARG A 112 11.79 -6.38 -1.84
N PRO A 113 11.59 -5.21 -2.47
CA PRO A 113 12.26 -3.98 -2.06
C PRO A 113 11.90 -3.58 -0.63
N PHE A 114 10.71 -3.98 -0.16
CA PHE A 114 10.24 -3.80 1.21
C PHE A 114 9.31 -4.95 1.62
N THR A 115 9.07 -5.07 2.92
CA THR A 115 8.15 -6.05 3.51
C THR A 115 7.04 -5.38 4.29
N THR A 116 5.99 -6.13 4.64
CA THR A 116 4.99 -5.65 5.59
C THR A 116 5.67 -5.32 6.91
N GLY A 117 5.28 -4.20 7.50
CA GLY A 117 5.89 -3.65 8.70
C GLY A 117 7.11 -2.78 8.43
N THR A 118 7.57 -2.63 7.20
CA THR A 118 8.65 -1.70 6.89
C THR A 118 8.09 -0.28 6.72
N PHE A 119 8.78 0.73 7.25
CA PHE A 119 8.46 2.13 6.99
C PHE A 119 9.02 2.54 5.63
N VAL A 120 8.15 3.05 4.75
CA VAL A 120 8.48 3.39 3.36
C VAL A 120 7.96 4.78 3.02
N THR A 121 8.62 5.42 2.07
CA THR A 121 8.14 6.65 1.41
C THR A 121 8.07 6.40 -0.09
N ILE A 122 6.87 6.58 -0.66
CA ILE A 122 6.55 6.33 -2.07
C ILE A 122 5.86 7.59 -2.61
N GLY A 123 6.58 8.35 -3.44
CA GLY A 123 6.11 9.66 -3.88
C GLY A 123 5.89 10.60 -2.68
N GLU A 124 4.66 11.10 -2.53
CA GLU A 124 4.25 11.99 -1.44
C GLU A 124 3.76 11.24 -0.18
N TYR A 125 3.57 9.92 -0.27
CA TYR A 125 3.03 9.14 0.84
C TYR A 125 4.14 8.49 1.66
N SER A 126 4.10 8.69 2.97
CA SER A 126 5.03 8.09 3.93
C SER A 126 4.28 7.33 5.02
N GLY A 127 4.74 6.13 5.35
CA GLY A 127 4.07 5.29 6.33
C GLY A 127 4.59 3.84 6.39
N LYS A 128 3.97 3.04 7.26
CA LYS A 128 4.31 1.64 7.47
C LYS A 128 3.46 0.74 6.56
N VAL A 129 4.09 -0.19 5.84
CA VAL A 129 3.38 -1.10 4.92
C VAL A 129 2.50 -2.06 5.72
N VAL A 130 1.19 -2.08 5.43
CA VAL A 130 0.20 -2.94 6.09
C VAL A 130 0.05 -4.24 5.29
N GLU A 131 -0.26 -4.15 4.01
CA GLU A 131 -0.51 -5.30 3.16
C GLU A 131 0.03 -5.08 1.74
N ARG A 132 0.43 -6.18 1.09
CA ARG A 132 0.78 -6.21 -0.32
C ARG A 132 -0.22 -7.11 -1.04
N GLY A 133 -1.29 -6.50 -1.52
CA GLY A 133 -2.37 -7.12 -2.26
C GLY A 133 -1.93 -7.63 -3.64
N LEU A 134 -2.90 -8.05 -4.44
CA LEU A 134 -2.66 -8.47 -5.82
C LEU A 134 -2.53 -7.27 -6.76
N LEU A 135 -3.38 -6.24 -6.57
CA LEU A 135 -3.46 -5.07 -7.44
C LEU A 135 -2.88 -3.82 -6.78
N ASP A 136 -2.85 -3.79 -5.46
CA ASP A 136 -2.48 -2.63 -4.65
C ASP A 136 -1.61 -3.01 -3.46
N THR A 137 -0.93 -2.00 -2.91
CA THR A 137 -0.15 -2.05 -1.68
C THR A 137 -0.74 -1.02 -0.71
N GLU A 138 -1.09 -1.46 0.49
CA GLU A 138 -1.69 -0.62 1.51
C GLU A 138 -0.62 -0.16 2.52
N ILE A 139 -0.59 1.15 2.78
CA ILE A 139 0.29 1.78 3.75
C ILE A 139 -0.53 2.51 4.82
N GLN A 140 -0.09 2.48 6.06
CA GLN A 140 -0.64 3.25 7.16
C GLN A 140 0.26 4.46 7.41
N THR A 141 -0.26 5.67 7.24
CA THR A 141 0.50 6.91 7.45
C THR A 141 0.64 7.26 8.93
N GLU A 142 1.50 8.24 9.24
CA GLU A 142 1.66 8.77 10.61
C GLU A 142 0.34 9.33 11.19
N ASP A 143 -0.59 9.77 10.33
CA ASP A 143 -1.92 10.25 10.69
C ASP A 143 -2.95 9.13 10.87
N ARG A 144 -2.52 7.86 11.01
CA ARG A 144 -3.39 6.68 11.11
C ARG A 144 -4.28 6.42 9.88
N ARG A 145 -4.05 7.08 8.74
CA ARG A 145 -4.84 6.87 7.52
C ARG A 145 -4.33 5.65 6.75
N LEU A 146 -5.25 4.87 6.20
CA LEU A 146 -4.94 3.77 5.28
C LEU A 146 -4.99 4.28 3.85
N VAL A 147 -3.85 4.18 3.15
CA VAL A 147 -3.70 4.61 1.77
C VAL A 147 -3.41 3.37 0.93
N SER A 148 -4.29 3.07 -0.03
CA SER A 148 -4.10 2.01 -1.02
C SER A 148 -3.45 2.59 -2.28
N LEU A 149 -2.25 2.11 -2.59
CA LEU A 149 -1.48 2.52 -3.75
C LEU A 149 -1.53 1.42 -4.81
N PRO A 150 -1.93 1.70 -6.06
CA PRO A 150 -1.86 0.73 -7.15
C PRO A 150 -0.42 0.21 -7.31
N ASN A 151 -0.24 -1.10 -7.47
CA ASN A 151 1.10 -1.70 -7.57
C ASN A 151 1.90 -1.12 -8.74
N ALA A 152 1.23 -0.81 -9.87
CA ALA A 152 1.87 -0.16 -11.01
C ALA A 152 2.41 1.23 -10.66
N TYR A 153 1.70 1.98 -9.80
CA TYR A 153 2.18 3.26 -9.29
C TYR A 153 3.43 3.08 -8.41
N VAL A 154 3.40 2.11 -7.49
CA VAL A 154 4.53 1.81 -6.59
C VAL A 154 5.79 1.46 -7.35
N VAL A 155 5.69 0.64 -8.40
CA VAL A 155 6.85 0.26 -9.24
C VAL A 155 7.36 1.43 -10.09
N SER A 156 6.48 2.36 -10.46
CA SER A 156 6.84 3.53 -11.27
C SER A 156 7.51 4.66 -10.49
N GLN A 157 7.44 4.64 -9.16
CA GLN A 157 7.97 5.68 -8.28
C GLN A 157 9.26 5.21 -7.58
N PRO A 158 10.18 6.13 -7.26
CA PRO A 158 11.26 5.83 -6.32
C PRO A 158 10.67 5.44 -4.96
N VAL A 159 11.17 4.34 -4.40
CA VAL A 159 10.76 3.85 -3.08
C VAL A 159 11.92 4.03 -2.11
N SER A 160 11.74 4.91 -1.12
CA SER A 160 12.66 5.02 0.00
C SER A 160 12.21 4.07 1.11
N VAL A 161 13.13 3.29 1.64
CA VAL A 161 12.85 2.25 2.63
C VAL A 161 13.73 2.47 3.84
N VAL A 162 13.13 2.54 5.01
CA VAL A 162 13.90 2.52 6.26
C VAL A 162 14.36 1.09 6.51
N SER A 163 15.68 0.90 6.50
CA SER A 163 16.29 -0.42 6.69
C SER A 163 16.01 -0.98 8.08
N GLY A 164 15.90 -2.31 8.17
CA GLY A 164 15.87 -3.02 9.45
C GLY A 164 17.19 -2.97 10.23
N SER A 165 18.28 -2.51 9.62
CA SER A 165 19.59 -2.32 10.27
C SER A 165 19.69 -1.03 11.08
N GLY A 166 18.63 -0.24 11.11
CA GLY A 166 18.58 1.04 11.79
C GLY A 166 18.27 2.20 10.84
N ALA A 167 17.99 3.35 11.44
CA ALA A 167 17.61 4.56 10.74
C ALA A 167 18.43 5.75 11.24
N LEU A 168 18.91 6.59 10.32
CA LEU A 168 19.53 7.85 10.71
C LEU A 168 18.43 8.83 11.12
N ILE A 169 18.44 9.23 12.39
CA ILE A 169 17.56 10.26 12.92
C ILE A 169 18.30 11.58 12.88
N SER A 170 17.64 12.58 12.32
CA SER A 170 18.21 13.91 12.13
C SER A 170 17.30 14.97 12.73
N ALA A 171 17.89 15.97 13.37
CA ALA A 171 17.22 17.20 13.77
C ALA A 171 18.00 18.39 13.24
N SER A 172 17.32 19.33 12.60
CA SER A 172 17.91 20.56 12.08
C SER A 172 17.48 21.76 12.90
N LEU A 173 18.43 22.65 13.19
CA LEU A 173 18.20 23.89 13.91
C LEU A 173 19.15 24.97 13.38
N SER A 174 18.72 26.22 13.50
CA SER A 174 19.51 27.40 13.15
C SER A 174 19.87 28.16 14.41
N LEU A 175 21.14 28.52 14.58
CA LEU A 175 21.63 29.34 15.70
C LEU A 175 22.42 30.53 15.19
N GLY A 176 22.40 31.64 15.93
CA GLY A 176 23.09 32.88 15.54
C GLY A 176 24.61 32.74 15.49
N TYR A 177 25.26 33.64 14.76
CA TYR A 177 26.73 33.72 14.64
C TYR A 177 27.44 34.22 15.91
N ASP A 178 26.68 34.70 16.88
CA ASP A 178 27.13 35.20 18.16
C ASP A 178 27.59 34.09 19.12
N ILE A 179 27.27 32.83 18.81
CA ILE A 179 27.65 31.65 19.60
C ILE A 179 28.81 30.92 18.92
N ASP A 180 29.81 30.48 19.71
CA ASP A 180 30.91 29.68 19.16
C ASP A 180 30.40 28.32 18.66
N HIS A 181 30.55 28.08 17.36
CA HIS A 181 30.16 26.84 16.69
C HIS A 181 30.73 25.56 17.34
N ARG A 182 31.92 25.60 17.92
CA ARG A 182 32.54 24.44 18.59
C ARG A 182 31.78 24.07 19.86
N HIS A 183 31.31 25.09 20.58
CA HIS A 183 30.52 24.89 21.77
C HIS A 183 29.14 24.33 21.41
N VAL A 184 28.51 24.86 20.36
CA VAL A 184 27.24 24.31 19.83
C VAL A 184 27.39 22.85 19.42
N GLU A 185 28.46 22.51 18.70
CA GLU A 185 28.73 21.14 18.25
C GLU A 185 28.84 20.17 19.43
N GLU A 186 29.59 20.53 20.48
CA GLU A 186 29.70 19.74 21.72
C GLU A 186 28.34 19.51 22.38
N LEU A 187 27.53 20.56 22.53
CA LEU A 187 26.19 20.46 23.14
C LEU A 187 25.22 19.60 22.34
N LEU A 188 25.31 19.65 21.00
CA LEU A 188 24.50 18.83 20.12
C LEU A 188 24.93 17.36 20.14
N LEU A 189 26.24 17.07 20.23
CA LEU A 189 26.75 15.71 20.42
C LEU A 189 26.24 15.11 21.73
N ASP A 190 26.32 15.84 22.83
CA ASP A 190 25.78 15.42 24.13
C ASP A 190 24.28 15.14 24.04
N ALA A 191 23.52 16.01 23.37
CA ALA A 191 22.08 15.84 23.19
C ALA A 191 21.72 14.58 22.37
N ILE A 192 22.52 14.22 21.36
CA ILE A 192 22.32 13.00 20.57
C ILE A 192 22.56 11.76 21.44
N VAL A 193 23.60 11.77 22.28
CA VAL A 193 23.91 10.67 23.21
C VAL A 193 22.81 10.52 24.25
N ASP A 194 22.32 11.62 24.82
CA ASP A 194 21.20 11.62 25.78
C ASP A 194 19.90 11.08 25.15
N ALA A 195 19.71 11.29 23.84
CA ALA A 195 18.61 10.72 23.08
C ALA A 195 18.77 9.21 22.76
N SER A 196 19.82 8.56 23.30
CA SER A 196 20.12 7.13 23.08
C SER A 196 20.34 6.76 21.61
N LEU A 197 20.92 7.67 20.82
CA LEU A 197 21.31 7.44 19.44
C LEU A 197 22.81 7.11 19.35
N GLU A 198 23.16 6.23 18.43
CA GLU A 198 24.55 5.77 18.21
C GLU A 198 25.24 6.56 17.10
N ASP A 199 26.56 6.47 17.03
CA ASP A 199 27.41 7.15 16.04
C ASP A 199 27.03 8.65 15.86
N PRO A 200 27.03 9.44 16.95
CA PRO A 200 26.59 10.83 16.91
C PRO A 200 27.52 11.68 16.04
N PHE A 201 26.95 12.48 15.16
CA PHE A 201 27.69 13.50 14.43
C PHE A 201 26.84 14.73 14.14
N VAL A 202 27.49 15.88 14.07
CA VAL A 202 26.87 17.15 13.73
C VAL A 202 27.43 17.61 12.40
N GLN A 203 26.57 18.13 11.53
CA GLN A 203 26.99 18.80 10.29
C GLN A 203 26.53 20.25 10.31
N ILE A 204 27.36 21.14 9.77
CA ILE A 204 26.95 22.48 9.38
C ILE A 204 26.37 22.37 7.95
N VAL A 205 25.06 22.58 7.83
CA VAL A 205 24.30 22.42 6.57
C VAL A 205 24.47 23.63 5.67
N SER A 206 24.30 24.82 6.23
CA SER A 206 24.42 26.09 5.53
C SER A 206 24.85 27.20 6.47
N LEU A 207 25.39 28.25 5.88
CA LEU A 207 25.72 29.53 6.51
C LEU A 207 24.75 30.55 5.92
N ASP A 208 23.62 30.76 6.59
CA ASP A 208 22.58 31.69 6.14
C ASP A 208 22.91 33.12 6.61
N ASP A 209 22.17 34.13 6.16
CA ASP A 209 22.53 35.55 6.41
C ASP A 209 22.67 35.93 7.90
N PHE A 210 21.92 35.25 8.79
CA PHE A 210 21.86 35.57 10.22
C PHE A 210 22.08 34.37 11.15
N SER A 211 22.33 33.18 10.59
CA SER A 211 22.45 31.96 11.39
C SER A 211 23.24 30.86 10.69
N ILE A 212 23.88 30.02 11.50
CA ILE A 212 24.44 28.75 11.08
C ILE A 212 23.38 27.67 11.23
N VAL A 213 23.10 26.93 10.15
CA VAL A 213 22.17 25.81 10.19
C VAL A 213 22.93 24.53 10.53
N TYR A 214 22.65 23.97 11.70
CA TYR A 214 23.18 22.69 12.15
C TYR A 214 22.20 21.56 11.84
N ARG A 215 22.73 20.36 11.60
CA ARG A 215 21.95 19.13 11.67
C ARG A 215 22.67 18.13 12.57
N ALA A 216 22.02 17.82 13.67
CA ALA A 216 22.41 16.77 14.60
C ALA A 216 21.89 15.44 14.07
N ASN A 217 22.77 14.45 13.94
CA ASN A 217 22.45 13.13 13.41
C ASN A 217 22.90 12.04 14.36
N GLY A 218 22.09 10.99 14.48
CA GLY A 218 22.46 9.78 15.20
C GLY A 218 21.70 8.57 14.66
N LEU A 219 22.33 7.41 14.76
CA LEU A 219 21.78 6.14 14.30
C LEU A 219 20.86 5.54 15.37
N LEU A 220 19.61 5.27 14.98
CA LEU A 220 18.66 4.50 15.78
C LEU A 220 18.75 3.02 15.37
N LYS A 221 19.13 2.13 16.30
CA LYS A 221 19.21 0.68 16.05
C LYS A 221 17.87 0.03 15.73
N ASP A 222 16.82 0.40 16.47
CA ASP A 222 15.47 -0.15 16.26
C ASP A 222 14.57 0.86 15.53
N PRO A 223 14.28 0.67 14.23
CA PRO A 223 13.45 1.57 13.44
C PRO A 223 11.96 1.48 13.81
N LYS A 224 11.56 0.73 14.84
CA LYS A 224 10.18 0.75 15.34
C LYS A 224 9.82 2.04 16.04
N GLY A 225 10.78 2.72 16.66
CA GLY A 225 10.59 3.94 17.45
C GLY A 225 10.94 5.24 16.72
N LEU A 226 10.76 5.32 15.40
CA LEU A 226 11.20 6.47 14.59
C LEU A 226 10.60 7.81 15.03
N ILE A 227 9.31 7.84 15.32
CA ILE A 227 8.57 9.06 15.67
C ILE A 227 9.00 9.52 17.06
N SER A 228 9.03 8.58 18.01
CA SER A 228 9.43 8.81 19.39
C SER A 228 10.89 9.27 19.45
N ALA A 229 11.82 8.57 18.78
CA ALA A 229 13.24 8.95 18.74
C ALA A 229 13.47 10.34 18.13
N ARG A 230 12.74 10.69 17.05
CA ARG A 230 12.81 12.05 16.47
C ARG A 230 12.30 13.11 17.45
N SER A 231 11.21 12.83 18.17
CA SER A 231 10.71 13.76 19.20
C SER A 231 11.66 13.87 20.39
N ASP A 232 12.29 12.75 20.78
CA ASP A 232 13.20 12.68 21.91
C ASP A 232 14.50 13.42 21.60
N LEU A 233 15.06 13.28 20.39
CA LEU A 233 16.21 14.07 19.94
C LEU A 233 15.94 15.57 20.01
N HIS A 234 14.80 16.04 19.50
CA HIS A 234 14.44 17.47 19.64
C HIS A 234 14.35 17.89 21.11
N ARG A 235 13.80 17.04 21.98
CA ARG A 235 13.71 17.35 23.40
C ARG A 235 15.09 17.44 24.05
N CYS A 236 15.98 16.49 23.78
CA CYS A 236 17.35 16.49 24.32
C CYS A 236 18.13 17.71 23.82
N ILE A 237 17.97 18.10 22.55
CA ILE A 237 18.57 19.33 22.00
C ILE A 237 18.08 20.55 22.78
N LEU A 238 16.76 20.70 22.97
CA LEU A 238 16.20 21.82 23.73
C LEU A 238 16.71 21.85 25.17
N VAL A 239 16.81 20.68 25.82
CA VAL A 239 17.32 20.57 27.19
C VAL A 239 18.78 20.98 27.28
N SER A 240 19.63 20.38 26.44
CA SER A 240 21.08 20.63 26.42
C SER A 240 21.39 22.11 26.20
N LEU A 241 20.77 22.72 25.18
CA LEU A 241 20.97 24.13 24.86
C LEU A 241 20.46 25.05 25.97
N HIS A 242 19.22 24.87 26.45
CA HIS A 242 18.65 25.75 27.47
C HIS A 242 19.35 25.63 28.83
N GLN A 243 19.76 24.43 29.25
CA GLN A 243 20.49 24.25 30.51
C GLN A 243 21.85 24.96 30.51
N LYS A 244 22.46 25.09 29.32
CA LYS A 244 23.77 25.71 29.13
C LYS A 244 23.67 27.18 28.74
N GLY A 245 22.46 27.75 28.75
CA GLY A 245 22.22 29.17 28.50
C GLY A 245 22.32 29.57 27.03
N VAL A 246 22.25 28.61 26.11
CA VAL A 246 22.19 28.88 24.67
C VAL A 246 20.74 29.21 24.31
N GLU A 247 20.53 30.45 23.86
CA GLU A 247 19.22 30.94 23.45
C GLU A 247 18.88 30.43 22.03
N ILE A 248 17.68 29.86 21.87
CA ILE A 248 17.17 29.44 20.57
C ILE A 248 16.17 30.49 20.09
N VAL A 249 16.61 31.36 19.18
CA VAL A 249 15.78 32.42 18.58
C VAL A 249 15.65 32.22 17.08
N SER A 250 14.53 32.69 16.53
CA SER A 250 14.40 32.79 15.08
C SER A 250 15.44 33.79 14.54
N PRO A 251 16.12 33.50 13.42
CA PRO A 251 17.05 34.42 12.79
C PRO A 251 16.40 35.77 12.39
N SER A 252 15.08 35.79 12.21
CA SER A 252 14.30 36.99 11.88
C SER A 252 13.80 37.77 13.11
N PHE A 253 14.18 37.35 14.32
CA PHE A 253 13.73 37.99 15.56
C PHE A 253 14.56 39.25 15.85
N MET A 254 14.07 40.42 15.41
CA MET A 254 14.58 41.73 15.86
C MET A 254 14.12 41.98 17.30
N ASN A 255 15.03 41.84 18.27
CA ASN A 255 14.75 42.14 19.66
C ASN A 255 15.03 43.62 19.97
N GLN A 256 13.99 44.41 20.28
CA GLN A 256 14.15 45.54 21.19
C GLN A 256 13.33 45.23 22.44
N ARG A 257 13.91 44.44 23.34
CA ARG A 257 13.34 44.18 24.65
C ARG A 257 14.33 44.61 25.71
N VAL A 258 14.04 45.73 26.38
CA VAL A 258 14.78 46.14 27.57
C VAL A 258 14.31 45.25 28.72
N LEU A 259 15.08 44.21 29.03
CA LEU A 259 14.86 43.38 30.21
C LEU A 259 15.46 44.09 31.44
N PRO A 260 14.78 44.07 32.60
CA PRO A 260 15.38 44.46 33.87
C PRO A 260 16.66 43.64 34.13
N SER A 261 17.63 44.22 34.83
CA SER A 261 18.97 43.64 35.08
C SER A 261 18.96 42.25 35.75
N ASP A 262 17.82 41.85 36.26
CA ASP A 262 17.55 40.71 37.14
C ASP A 262 16.47 39.76 36.58
N ALA A 263 15.94 40.02 35.38
CA ALA A 263 14.93 39.17 34.74
C ALA A 263 15.54 37.95 34.03
N LYS A 264 15.22 36.75 34.50
CA LYS A 264 15.55 35.48 33.84
C LYS A 264 14.37 34.98 33.01
N VAL A 265 14.55 34.77 31.71
CA VAL A 265 13.54 34.19 30.82
C VAL A 265 13.68 32.66 30.84
N LEU A 266 13.24 32.03 31.93
CA LEU A 266 13.22 30.58 32.07
C LEU A 266 11.77 30.09 32.15
N PRO A 267 11.42 28.93 31.57
CA PRO A 267 10.14 28.28 31.85
C PRO A 267 10.05 28.03 33.35
N ALA A 268 8.93 28.45 33.98
CA ALA A 268 8.82 28.60 35.43
C ALA A 268 8.95 27.31 36.27
N LYS A 269 9.13 26.15 35.64
CA LYS A 269 9.57 24.86 36.22
C LYS A 269 9.73 23.87 35.08
N TYR A 270 10.88 23.20 35.02
CA TYR A 270 11.01 21.98 34.22
C TYR A 270 10.21 20.89 34.94
N TYR A 271 9.14 20.38 34.33
CA TYR A 271 8.43 19.22 34.87
C TYR A 271 9.32 17.99 34.67
N GLU A 272 9.92 17.51 35.75
CA GLU A 272 10.48 16.17 35.78
C GLU A 272 9.29 15.19 35.72
N LYS A 273 9.03 14.63 34.54
CA LYS A 273 7.99 13.63 34.38
C LYS A 273 8.39 12.43 35.23
N GLN A 274 7.70 12.18 36.34
CA GLN A 274 7.79 10.91 37.04
C GLN A 274 7.47 9.82 36.03
N ALA A 275 8.40 8.89 35.85
CA ALA A 275 8.30 7.78 34.91
C ALA A 275 7.20 6.81 35.39
N ASP A 276 5.94 7.15 35.11
CA ASP A 276 4.85 6.22 35.32
C ASP A 276 4.85 5.18 34.19
N LYS A 277 4.91 3.91 34.61
CA LYS A 277 5.14 2.74 33.77
C LYS A 277 3.88 2.36 33.00
N SER A 278 3.61 3.10 31.93
CA SER A 278 2.99 2.57 30.72
C SER A 278 3.25 3.54 29.58
N THR A 279 4.49 3.61 29.11
CA THR A 279 4.83 4.42 27.95
C THR A 279 4.26 3.74 26.71
N ILE A 280 3.00 4.06 26.38
CA ILE A 280 2.45 3.77 25.06
C ILE A 280 3.34 4.54 24.09
N GLN A 281 4.10 3.85 23.25
CA GLN A 281 4.91 4.53 22.24
C GLN A 281 3.96 5.13 21.19
N ALA A 282 4.34 6.28 20.60
CA ALA A 282 3.51 6.93 19.60
C ALA A 282 3.19 5.96 18.45
N GLU A 283 4.14 5.11 18.11
CA GLU A 283 4.08 4.11 17.06
C GLU A 283 3.07 2.98 17.36
N ASP A 284 2.89 2.60 18.63
CA ASP A 284 1.89 1.60 19.01
C ASP A 284 0.47 2.10 18.72
N VAL A 285 0.25 3.40 18.92
CA VAL A 285 -1.00 4.05 18.54
C VAL A 285 -1.04 4.19 17.02
N VAL A 286 -0.09 4.90 16.44
CA VAL A 286 -0.12 5.32 15.04
C VAL A 286 -0.15 4.13 14.06
N PHE A 287 0.65 3.10 14.31
CA PHE A 287 0.86 1.97 13.40
C PHE A 287 0.25 0.66 13.90
N GLU A 288 -0.79 0.72 14.74
CA GLU A 288 -1.41 -0.46 15.36
C GLU A 288 -1.76 -1.57 14.34
N LYS A 289 -2.36 -1.20 13.20
CA LYS A 289 -2.77 -2.17 12.17
C LYS A 289 -1.56 -2.74 11.43
N ALA A 290 -0.59 -1.91 11.08
CA ALA A 290 0.66 -2.36 10.47
C ALA A 290 1.46 -3.30 11.40
N GLN A 291 1.47 -3.05 12.71
CA GLN A 291 2.13 -3.92 13.70
C GLN A 291 1.46 -5.30 13.76
N LYS A 292 0.13 -5.34 13.84
CA LYS A 292 -0.64 -6.60 13.78
C LYS A 292 -0.34 -7.40 12.50
N ALA A 293 -0.19 -6.70 11.35
CA ALA A 293 0.13 -7.33 10.07
C ALA A 293 1.57 -7.89 10.03
N GLU A 294 2.54 -7.15 10.56
CA GLU A 294 3.93 -7.58 10.70
C GLU A 294 4.05 -8.81 11.60
N ASP A 295 3.41 -8.79 12.77
CA ASP A 295 3.41 -9.89 13.73
C ASP A 295 2.80 -11.16 13.12
N MET A 296 1.68 -11.00 12.38
CA MET A 296 1.04 -12.11 11.68
C MET A 296 1.93 -12.68 10.56
N GLN A 297 2.66 -11.83 9.82
CA GLN A 297 3.63 -12.31 8.83
C GLN A 297 4.80 -13.05 9.47
N THR A 298 5.31 -12.55 10.59
CA THR A 298 6.40 -13.18 11.34
C THR A 298 5.98 -14.54 11.86
N LEU A 299 4.76 -14.65 12.40
CA LEU A 299 4.18 -15.91 12.85
C LEU A 299 4.01 -16.90 11.69
N LYS A 300 3.51 -16.45 10.53
CA LYS A 300 3.41 -17.27 9.30
C LYS A 300 4.77 -17.80 8.86
N LYS A 301 5.81 -16.95 8.85
CA LYS A 301 7.19 -17.37 8.53
C LYS A 301 7.70 -18.43 9.51
N ARG A 302 7.45 -18.24 10.81
CA ARG A 302 7.85 -19.20 11.87
C ARG A 302 7.21 -20.57 11.68
N TYR A 303 5.90 -20.62 11.40
CA TYR A 303 5.23 -21.90 11.14
C TYR A 303 5.72 -22.59 9.87
N LYS A 304 5.96 -21.85 8.78
CA LYS A 304 6.57 -22.44 7.57
C LYS A 304 7.94 -23.04 7.85
N ALA A 305 8.80 -22.32 8.58
CA ALA A 305 10.13 -22.81 8.93
C ALA A 305 10.08 -24.06 9.83
N GLN A 306 9.11 -24.14 10.76
CA GLN A 306 8.90 -25.34 11.58
C GLN A 306 8.42 -26.53 10.75
N ILE A 307 7.48 -26.31 9.82
CA ILE A 307 7.01 -27.36 8.89
C ILE A 307 8.18 -27.90 8.07
N GLN A 308 8.99 -27.02 7.48
CA GLN A 308 10.15 -27.44 6.68
C GLN A 308 11.16 -28.27 7.48
N ARG A 309 11.46 -27.87 8.74
CA ARG A 309 12.33 -28.66 9.63
C ARG A 309 11.75 -30.03 9.98
N LEU A 310 10.44 -30.11 10.13
CA LEU A 310 9.75 -31.38 10.40
C LEU A 310 9.70 -32.26 9.15
N GLU A 311 9.53 -31.69 7.96
CA GLU A 311 9.62 -32.40 6.68
C GLU A 311 11.02 -32.96 6.43
N GLU A 312 12.07 -32.23 6.79
CA GLU A 312 13.46 -32.70 6.74
C GLU A 312 13.68 -33.87 7.72
N LYS A 313 13.24 -33.73 8.98
CA LYS A 313 13.28 -34.83 9.96
C LYS A 313 12.45 -36.06 9.56
N LEU A 314 11.35 -35.86 8.84
CA LEU A 314 10.52 -36.95 8.31
C LEU A 314 11.28 -37.80 7.30
N SER A 315 12.20 -37.19 6.54
CA SER A 315 13.03 -37.88 5.54
C SER A 315 14.16 -38.71 6.15
N GLU A 316 14.62 -38.38 7.37
CA GLU A 316 15.75 -39.03 8.05
C GLU A 316 15.34 -40.05 9.15
N SER A 317 14.06 -40.12 9.52
CA SER A 317 13.58 -40.92 10.67
C SER A 317 13.06 -42.32 10.30
N GLU A 318 13.04 -43.24 11.28
CA GLU A 318 12.42 -44.58 11.16
C GLU A 318 10.87 -44.52 11.14
N ASP A 319 10.22 -45.56 10.60
CA ASP A 319 8.76 -45.57 10.31
C ASP A 319 7.86 -45.33 11.53
N SER A 320 8.33 -45.66 12.74
CA SER A 320 7.65 -45.40 14.01
C SER A 320 7.51 -43.89 14.31
N ALA A 321 8.57 -43.11 14.07
CA ALA A 321 8.59 -41.67 14.33
C ALA A 321 7.95 -40.85 13.19
N LYS A 322 7.85 -41.41 11.98
CA LYS A 322 7.23 -40.74 10.82
C LYS A 322 5.74 -40.44 11.02
N ALA A 323 5.02 -41.29 11.76
CA ALA A 323 3.59 -41.09 12.03
C ALA A 323 3.35 -39.86 12.92
N GLU A 324 4.18 -39.67 13.95
CA GLU A 324 4.10 -38.55 14.89
C GLU A 324 4.51 -37.23 14.21
N ILE A 325 5.60 -37.24 13.43
CA ILE A 325 6.07 -36.07 12.67
C ILE A 325 5.02 -35.61 11.63
N LYS A 326 4.32 -36.53 10.95
CA LYS A 326 3.23 -36.19 10.02
C LYS A 326 2.03 -35.55 10.74
N ALA A 327 1.68 -36.01 11.94
CA ALA A 327 0.58 -35.44 12.72
C ALA A 327 0.91 -33.99 13.16
N ASP A 328 2.16 -33.71 13.52
CA ASP A 328 2.60 -32.37 13.90
C ASP A 328 2.69 -31.42 12.72
N ILE A 329 3.12 -31.90 11.55
CA ILE A 329 3.06 -31.12 10.29
C ILE A 329 1.61 -30.75 9.97
N ALA A 330 0.66 -31.68 10.07
CA ALA A 330 -0.75 -31.42 9.79
C ALA A 330 -1.35 -30.36 10.74
N LYS A 331 -1.05 -30.42 12.05
CA LYS A 331 -1.48 -29.39 13.02
C LYS A 331 -0.91 -28.01 12.71
N LEU A 332 0.35 -27.94 12.29
CA LEU A 332 0.98 -26.66 11.92
C LEU A 332 0.42 -26.11 10.61
N GLN A 333 0.11 -26.98 9.64
CA GLN A 333 -0.55 -26.60 8.39
C GLN A 333 -1.96 -26.05 8.65
N GLU A 334 -2.73 -26.66 9.55
CA GLU A 334 -4.05 -26.19 9.95
C GLU A 334 -3.99 -24.78 10.59
N ARG A 335 -3.07 -24.57 11.54
CA ARG A 335 -2.85 -23.25 12.16
C ARG A 335 -2.44 -22.19 11.14
N LEU A 336 -1.64 -22.56 10.15
CA LEU A 336 -1.22 -21.68 9.07
C LEU A 336 -2.38 -21.33 8.13
N ASP A 337 -3.28 -22.28 7.83
CA ASP A 337 -4.48 -22.04 7.03
C ASP A 337 -5.44 -21.07 7.72
N ILE A 338 -5.68 -21.26 9.02
CA ILE A 338 -6.50 -20.34 9.85
C ILE A 338 -5.94 -18.91 9.80
N LEU A 339 -4.63 -18.75 9.99
CA LEU A 339 -3.97 -17.45 9.91
C LEU A 339 -3.95 -16.85 8.50
N SER A 340 -4.03 -17.69 7.46
CA SER A 340 -4.09 -17.22 6.07
C SER A 340 -5.46 -16.61 5.73
N LYS A 341 -6.53 -17.13 6.33
CA LYS A 341 -7.93 -16.70 6.12
C LYS A 341 -8.37 -15.53 6.99
N LYS A 342 -7.65 -15.24 8.08
CA LYS A 342 -7.96 -14.11 8.97
C LYS A 342 -7.62 -12.78 8.28
N LYS A 343 -8.65 -12.01 7.92
CA LYS A 343 -8.51 -10.64 7.42
C LYS A 343 -8.22 -9.69 8.59
N ILE A 344 -7.33 -8.72 8.38
CA ILE A 344 -7.01 -7.69 9.38
C ILE A 344 -7.97 -6.53 9.13
N ASP A 345 -8.96 -6.38 10.01
CA ASP A 345 -9.89 -5.25 9.99
C ASP A 345 -9.18 -3.94 10.38
#